data_AF-A0AAC9UHH7-F1
#
_entry.id   AF-A0AAC9UHH7-F1
#
_cell.length_a   1.000
_cell.length_b   1.000
_cell.length_c   1.000
_cell.angle_alpha   90.00
_cell.angle_beta   90.00
_cell.angle_gamma   90.00
#
_symmetry.space_group_name_H-M   'P 1'
#
loop_
_entity.id
_entity.type
_entity.pdbx_description
1 polymer ?
#
loop_
_entity_poly.entity_id
_entity_poly.type
_entity_poly.pdbx_seq_one_letter_code
_entity_poly.pdbx_strand_id
1 'polypeptide(L)' 'MLTYRRKILPHEDDSELNIARAAWLLKRQREDLETLVANAVCKAFGGK' A
#
# COMPACT_ATOMS: atom_id res chain seq x y z
N MET A 1 -7.26 -12.77 -2.40
CA MET A 1 -7.84 -11.42 -2.21
C MET A 1 -8.45 -11.24 -0.82
N LEU A 2 -9.27 -12.18 -0.35
CA LEU A 2 -9.95 -12.10 0.96
C LEU A 2 -9.00 -11.93 2.17
N THR A 3 -7.87 -12.64 2.21
CA THR A 3 -6.88 -12.51 3.30
C THR A 3 -6.28 -11.12 3.39
N TYR A 4 -6.01 -10.47 2.25
CA TYR A 4 -5.48 -9.11 2.21
C TYR A 4 -6.52 -8.08 2.60
N ARG A 5 -7.78 -8.23 2.16
CA ARG A 5 -8.87 -7.35 2.60
C ARG A 5 -9.10 -7.47 4.11
N ARG A 6 -9.07 -8.65 4.73
CA ARG A 6 -9.13 -8.81 6.22
C ARG A 6 -7.95 -8.13 6.93
N LYS A 7 -6.77 -8.15 6.32
CA LYS A 7 -5.59 -7.51 6.91
C LYS A 7 -5.67 -5.98 6.87
N ILE A 8 -6.20 -5.42 5.78
CA ILE A 8 -6.27 -3.98 5.53
C ILE A 8 -7.52 -3.37 6.18
N LEU A 9 -8.65 -4.08 6.13
CA LEU A 9 -9.95 -3.68 6.64
C LEU A 9 -10.51 -4.81 7.54
N PRO A 10 -10.01 -4.96 8.77
CA PRO A 10 -10.32 -6.11 9.64
C PRO A 10 -11.74 -6.13 10.20
N HIS A 11 -12.40 -4.97 10.26
CA HIS A 11 -13.76 -4.82 10.81
C HIS A 11 -14.83 -4.62 9.73
N GLU A 12 -14.46 -4.75 8.46
CA GLU A 12 -15.33 -4.52 7.32
C GLU A 12 -15.72 -5.85 6.68
N ASP A 13 -16.94 -5.88 6.15
CA ASP A 13 -17.51 -7.06 5.50
C ASP A 13 -16.84 -7.37 4.15
N ASP A 14 -17.20 -8.51 3.57
CA ASP A 14 -16.60 -9.03 2.34
C ASP A 14 -17.34 -8.50 1.10
N SER A 15 -17.96 -7.31 1.20
CA SER A 15 -18.65 -6.66 0.09
C SER A 15 -17.69 -6.28 -1.03
N GLU A 16 -18.18 -6.25 -2.27
CA GLU A 16 -17.37 -5.91 -3.45
C GLU A 16 -16.70 -4.54 -3.32
N LEU A 17 -17.42 -3.57 -2.72
CA LEU A 17 -16.90 -2.24 -2.43
C LEU A 17 -15.70 -2.29 -1.49
N ASN A 18 -15.79 -3.07 -0.41
CA ASN A 18 -14.72 -3.19 0.57
C ASN A 18 -13.52 -3.98 0.04
N ILE A 19 -13.75 -4.94 -0.86
CA ILE A 19 -12.68 -5.60 -1.61
C ILE A 19 -11.95 -4.61 -2.53
N ALA A 20 -12.69 -3.81 -3.29
CA ALA A 20 -12.11 -2.78 -4.16
C ALA A 20 -11.32 -1.73 -3.36
N ARG A 21 -11.87 -1.27 -2.24
CA ARG A 21 -11.23 -0.32 -1.33
C ARG A 21 -9.93 -0.88 -0.75
N ALA A 22 -9.93 -2.12 -0.29
CA ALA A 22 -8.72 -2.78 0.20
C ALA A 22 -7.66 -2.93 -0.89
N ALA A 23 -8.05 -3.25 -2.13
CA ALA A 23 -7.13 -3.30 -3.26
C ALA A 23 -6.52 -1.93 -3.57
N TRP A 24 -7.32 -0.86 -3.53
CA TRP A 24 -6.85 0.50 -3.71
C TRP A 24 -5.88 0.94 -2.61
N LEU A 25 -6.19 0.65 -1.34
CA LEU A 25 -5.30 0.95 -0.21
C LEU A 25 -3.96 0.22 -0.33
N LEU A 26 -3.97 -1.04 -0.76
CA LEU A 26 -2.74 -1.80 -0.99
C LEU A 26 -1.89 -1.17 -2.10
N LYS A 27 -2.52 -0.76 -3.20
CA LYS A 27 -1.83 -0.07 -4.30
C LYS A 27 -1.17 1.21 -3.80
N ARG A 28 -1.93 2.06 -3.10
CA ARG A 28 -1.44 3.33 -2.55
C ARG A 28 -0.26 3.13 -1.61
N GLN A 29 -0.35 2.16 -0.70
CA GLN A 29 0.75 1.83 0.21
C GLN A 29 2.04 1.47 -0.56
N ARG A 30 1.91 0.80 -1.70
CA ARG A 30 3.06 0.42 -2.53
C ARG A 30 3.68 1.63 -3.23
N GLU A 31 2.87 2.54 -3.76
CA GLU A 31 3.32 3.80 -4.37
C GLU A 31 4.03 4.71 -3.34
N ASP A 32 3.50 4.78 -2.12
CA ASP A 32 4.11 5.52 -1.01
C ASP A 32 5.49 4.92 -0.64
N LEU A 33 5.59 3.58 -0.58
CA LEU A 33 6.85 2.88 -0.31
C LEU A 33 7.87 3.08 -1.44
N GLU A 34 7.45 3.02 -2.70
CA GLU A 34 8.31 3.29 -3.85
C GLU A 34 8.92 4.69 -3.79
N THR A 35 8.09 5.69 -3.45
CA THR A 35 8.54 7.08 -3.28
C THR A 35 9.53 7.23 -2.13
N LEU A 36 9.26 6.60 -0.99
CA LEU A 36 10.17 6.60 0.17
C LEU A 36 11.51 5.95 -0.15
N VAL A 37 11.49 4.80 -0.82
CA VAL A 37 12.70 4.08 -1.21
C VAL A 37 13.51 4.89 -2.22
N ALA A 38 12.88 5.46 -3.24
CA ALA A 38 13.56 6.31 -4.21
C ALA A 38 14.24 7.50 -3.53
N ASN A 39 13.54 8.19 -2.62
CA ASN A 39 14.10 9.29 -1.85
C ASN A 39 15.27 8.84 -0.95
N ALA A 40 15.13 7.70 -0.28
CA ALA A 40 16.18 7.15 0.58
C ALA A 40 17.44 6.76 -0.22
N VAL A 41 17.27 6.12 -1.38
CA VAL A 41 18.37 5.76 -2.29
C VAL A 41 19.04 7.02 -2.83
N CYS A 42 18.28 8.01 -3.31
CA CYS A 42 18.81 9.29 -3.74
C CYS A 42 19.58 10.00 -2.61
N LYS A 43 19.12 9.91 -1.36
CA LYS A 43 19.85 10.48 -0.21
C LYS A 43 21.13 9.70 0.12
N ALA A 44 21.09 8.38 0.06
CA ALA A 44 22.22 7.52 0.42
C ALA A 44 23.34 7.53 -0.63
N PHE A 45 22.98 7.64 -1.91
CA PHE A 45 23.92 7.51 -3.03
C PHE A 45 24.02 8.75 -3.93
N GLY A 46 23.20 9.78 -3.71
CA GLY A 46 23.13 10.97 -4.56
C GLY A 46 24.24 11.99 -4.39
N GLY A 47 25.30 11.67 -3.64
CA GLY A 47 26.58 12.40 -3.65
C GLY A 47 26.44 13.91 -3.55
N LYS A 48 26.15 14.41 -2.35
CA LYS A 48 26.61 15.73 -1.89
C LYS A 48 27.33 15.56 -0.57
#